data_AF-A0A8W8L2A5-F1
#
_entry.id   AF-A0A8W8L2A5-F1
#
_cell.length_a   1.000
_cell.length_b   1.000
_cell.length_c   1.000
_cell.angle_alpha   90.00
_cell.angle_beta   90.00
_cell.angle_gamma   90.00
#
_symmetry.space_group_name_H-M   'P 1'
#
loop_
_entity.id
_entity.type
_entity.pdbx_description
1 polymer ?
#
loop_
_entity_poly.entity_id
_entity_poly.type
_entity_poly.pdbx_seq_one_letter_code
_entity_poly.pdbx_strand_id
1 'polypeptide(L)'
;MLVYLTFDQILQLEDFKVKLELNTRGNTVAFIEFDGKDSNYLNWFDNSRILSSSWTDVHKSQTYNVFSIDKESRFYRHFYINKSYGGCPQDVGWLAVKESANFTRACDWDKHSTYPQFLYSRNGKVTKWNDMEFGKADVLNIYVQMG
;
A
#
# COMPACT_ATOMS: atom_id res chain seq x y z
N MET A 1 34.73 -10.07 2.95
CA MET A 1 34.30 -8.83 2.26
C MET A 1 32.81 -8.96 2.03
N LEU A 2 32.00 -8.35 2.90
CA LEU A 2 30.54 -8.33 2.76
C LEU A 2 30.20 -7.17 1.82
N VAL A 3 29.68 -7.50 0.64
CA VAL A 3 29.20 -6.51 -0.32
C VAL A 3 27.77 -6.18 0.08
N TYR A 4 27.57 -5.01 0.67
CA TYR A 4 26.23 -4.50 0.95
C TYR A 4 25.65 -3.98 -0.37
N LEU A 5 24.70 -4.72 -0.94
CA LEU A 5 23.92 -4.23 -2.06
C LEU A 5 22.91 -3.21 -1.54
N THR A 6 22.90 -2.00 -2.11
CA THR A 6 21.86 -1.01 -1.83
C THR A 6 20.55 -1.44 -2.50
N PHE A 7 19.42 -0.94 -2.01
CA PHE A 7 18.12 -1.23 -2.63
C PHE A 7 18.13 -0.85 -4.12
N ASP A 8 18.79 0.26 -4.49
CA ASP A 8 18.96 0.69 -5.88
C ASP A 8 19.75 -0.30 -6.74
N GLN A 9 20.69 -1.06 -6.17
CA GLN A 9 21.44 -2.09 -6.89
C GLN A 9 20.62 -3.37 -7.11
N ILE A 10 19.69 -3.68 -6.20
CA ILE A 10 18.75 -4.78 -6.36
C ILE A 10 17.76 -4.48 -7.51
N LEU A 11 17.37 -3.20 -7.65
CA LEU A 11 16.43 -2.74 -8.69
C LEU A 11 16.98 -2.81 -10.13
N GLN A 12 18.30 -3.05 -10.32
CA GLN A 12 18.92 -3.21 -11.64
C GLN A 12 19.04 -4.68 -12.13
N LEU A 13 18.55 -5.64 -11.34
CA LEU A 13 18.64 -7.06 -11.69
C LEU A 13 17.49 -7.45 -12.63
N GLU A 14 17.79 -8.28 -13.64
CA GLU A 14 16.92 -8.44 -14.83
C GLU A 14 15.55 -9.04 -14.55
N ASP A 15 15.36 -9.76 -13.43
CA ASP A 15 14.07 -10.28 -12.96
C ASP A 15 14.05 -10.39 -11.42
N PHE A 16 13.19 -9.61 -10.76
CA PHE A 16 12.87 -9.77 -9.34
C PHE A 16 11.42 -9.37 -9.07
N LYS A 17 10.85 -9.90 -7.98
CA LYS A 17 9.50 -9.59 -7.52
C LYS A 17 9.59 -8.80 -6.22
N VAL A 18 8.62 -7.91 -6.03
CA VAL A 18 8.44 -7.21 -4.75
C VAL A 18 7.11 -7.62 -4.15
N LYS A 19 7.07 -7.97 -2.87
CA LYS A 19 5.82 -8.26 -2.15
C LYS A 19 5.65 -7.26 -1.02
N LEU A 20 4.56 -6.49 -1.06
CA LEU A 20 4.07 -5.77 0.12
C LEU A 20 3.12 -6.71 0.86
N GLU A 21 3.39 -6.95 2.14
CA GLU A 21 2.59 -7.82 2.99
C GLU A 21 2.24 -7.12 4.31
N LEU A 22 0.99 -7.27 4.73
CA LEU A 22 0.52 -6.79 6.03
C LEU A 22 0.25 -7.98 6.94
N ASN A 23 0.68 -7.87 8.20
CA ASN A 23 0.51 -8.93 9.17
C ASN A 23 -0.15 -8.40 10.45
N THR A 24 -1.03 -9.21 11.03
CA THR A 24 -1.62 -8.98 12.35
C THR A 24 -1.43 -10.24 13.18
N ARG A 25 -0.85 -10.11 14.37
CA ARG A 25 -0.56 -11.24 15.29
C ARG A 25 0.13 -12.42 14.59
N GLY A 26 1.11 -12.11 13.73
CA GLY A 26 1.89 -13.10 12.98
C GLY A 26 1.21 -13.70 11.74
N ASN A 27 -0.05 -13.37 11.45
CA ASN A 27 -0.77 -13.87 10.27
C ASN A 27 -0.82 -12.82 9.17
N THR A 28 -0.59 -13.23 7.91
CA THR A 28 -0.79 -12.36 6.74
C THR A 28 -2.27 -12.02 6.59
N VAL A 29 -2.60 -10.73 6.58
CA VAL A 29 -3.97 -10.21 6.46
C VAL A 29 -4.25 -9.55 5.11
N ALA A 30 -3.20 -9.07 4.43
CA ALA A 30 -3.28 -8.58 3.06
C ALA A 30 -1.91 -8.64 2.38
N PHE A 31 -1.88 -8.78 1.06
CA PHE A 31 -0.65 -8.66 0.28
C PHE A 31 -0.92 -8.24 -1.17
N ILE A 32 0.10 -7.67 -1.80
CA ILE A 32 0.21 -7.56 -3.27
C ILE A 32 1.63 -7.95 -3.67
N GLU A 33 1.75 -8.77 -4.71
CA GLU A 33 3.01 -9.06 -5.38
C GLU A 33 3.12 -8.25 -6.66
N PHE A 34 4.30 -7.72 -6.93
CA PHE A 34 4.60 -6.84 -8.04
C PHE A 34 5.77 -7.37 -8.86
N ASP A 35 5.73 -7.08 -10.15
CA ASP A 35 6.84 -7.20 -11.07
C ASP A 35 7.83 -6.04 -10.85
N GLY A 36 8.99 -6.37 -10.30
CA GLY A 36 10.04 -5.42 -9.97
C GLY A 36 10.90 -5.02 -11.17
N LYS A 37 10.81 -5.70 -12.30
CA LYS A 37 11.66 -5.45 -13.47
C LYS A 37 11.58 -4.00 -13.94
N ASP A 38 12.72 -3.37 -14.20
CA ASP A 38 12.82 -1.97 -14.67
C ASP A 38 12.04 -0.99 -13.78
N SER A 39 11.93 -1.30 -12.48
CA SER A 39 11.34 -0.39 -11.49
C SER A 39 12.40 0.42 -10.77
N ASN A 40 11.98 1.47 -10.07
CA ASN A 40 12.78 2.24 -9.15
C ASN A 40 12.14 2.23 -7.76
N TYR A 41 12.79 2.86 -6.79
CA TYR A 41 12.36 2.86 -5.40
C TYR A 41 10.94 3.45 -5.17
N LEU A 42 10.36 4.19 -6.12
CA LEU A 42 9.01 4.77 -6.05
C LEU A 42 7.97 4.03 -6.88
N ASN A 43 8.34 3.49 -8.04
CA ASN A 43 7.38 2.99 -9.04
C ASN A 43 7.22 1.47 -9.08
N TRP A 44 7.93 0.71 -8.23
CA TRP A 44 7.68 -0.73 -8.08
C TRP A 44 6.26 -0.99 -7.53
N PHE A 45 5.74 -0.04 -6.73
CA PHE A 45 4.38 -0.04 -6.21
C PHE A 45 3.44 0.70 -7.18
N ASP A 46 3.12 0.04 -8.28
CA ASP A 46 2.25 0.58 -9.34
C ASP A 46 1.28 -0.51 -9.83
N ASN A 47 0.06 -0.11 -10.23
CA ASN A 47 -0.97 -1.06 -10.64
C ASN A 47 -0.59 -1.85 -11.91
N SER A 48 0.19 -1.26 -12.82
CA SER A 48 0.66 -1.94 -14.03
C SER A 48 1.59 -3.13 -13.74
N ARG A 49 2.15 -3.17 -12.53
CA ARG A 49 3.12 -4.19 -12.08
C ARG A 49 2.50 -5.31 -11.25
N ILE A 50 1.20 -5.26 -10.92
CA ILE A 50 0.56 -6.27 -10.08
C ILE A 50 0.66 -7.68 -10.71
N LEU A 51 1.25 -8.61 -10.00
CA LEU A 51 1.28 -10.04 -10.34
C LEU A 51 0.15 -10.80 -9.64
N SER A 52 -0.06 -10.54 -8.36
CA SER A 52 -1.09 -11.19 -7.54
C SER A 52 -1.50 -10.29 -6.36
N SER A 53 -2.67 -10.55 -5.77
CA SER A 53 -3.20 -9.76 -4.65
C SER A 53 -4.15 -10.60 -3.79
N SER A 54 -4.18 -10.34 -2.48
CA SER A 54 -5.18 -10.90 -1.57
C SER A 54 -6.57 -10.27 -1.75
N TRP A 55 -6.65 -9.08 -2.36
CA TRP A 55 -7.91 -8.43 -2.71
C TRP A 55 -8.36 -8.85 -4.10
N THR A 56 -9.58 -9.38 -4.22
CA THR A 56 -10.12 -9.96 -5.46
C THR A 56 -10.36 -8.92 -6.55
N ASP A 57 -10.51 -7.64 -6.17
CA ASP A 57 -10.77 -6.51 -7.07
C ASP A 57 -9.54 -5.60 -7.26
N VAL A 58 -8.35 -6.06 -6.85
CA VAL A 58 -7.06 -5.40 -7.11
C VAL A 58 -6.29 -6.19 -8.15
N HIS A 59 -6.27 -5.67 -9.37
CA HIS A 59 -5.61 -6.29 -10.53
C HIS A 59 -5.28 -5.20 -11.57
N LYS A 60 -4.41 -5.51 -12.55
CA LYS A 60 -3.88 -4.51 -13.51
C LYS A 60 -4.96 -3.70 -14.24
N SER A 61 -6.08 -4.34 -14.61
CA SER A 61 -7.18 -3.70 -15.36
C SER A 61 -8.21 -2.96 -14.48
N GLN A 62 -8.03 -2.93 -13.16
CA GLN A 62 -8.86 -2.11 -12.28
C GLN A 62 -8.56 -0.63 -12.49
N THR A 63 -9.58 0.22 -12.30
CA THR A 63 -9.41 1.67 -12.27
C THR A 63 -9.09 2.14 -10.85
N TYR A 64 -8.01 2.91 -10.74
CA TYR A 64 -7.54 3.52 -9.50
C TYR A 64 -7.49 5.04 -9.66
N ASN A 65 -7.82 5.76 -8.59
CA ASN A 65 -7.61 7.20 -8.52
C ASN A 65 -6.19 7.52 -8.03
N VAL A 66 -5.70 6.78 -7.04
CA VAL A 66 -4.30 6.81 -6.59
C VAL A 66 -3.80 5.40 -6.34
N PHE A 67 -2.62 5.10 -6.86
CA PHE A 67 -1.85 3.91 -6.55
C PHE A 67 -0.38 4.33 -6.56
N SER A 68 0.17 4.68 -5.39
CA SER A 68 1.52 5.25 -5.32
C SER A 68 2.08 5.25 -3.91
N ILE A 69 3.40 5.32 -3.78
CA ILE A 69 4.06 5.46 -2.49
C ILE A 69 3.88 6.87 -1.91
N ASP A 70 3.95 7.93 -2.72
CA ASP A 70 4.21 9.29 -2.23
C ASP A 70 3.28 10.40 -2.78
N LYS A 71 2.41 10.09 -3.76
CA LYS A 71 1.52 11.08 -4.40
C LYS A 71 0.55 11.76 -3.43
N GLU A 72 0.26 11.14 -2.29
CA GLU A 72 -0.62 11.68 -1.23
C GLU A 72 0.12 11.99 0.08
N SER A 73 1.44 12.19 0.00
CA SER A 73 2.31 12.60 1.12
C SER A 73 1.84 13.89 1.80
N ARG A 74 1.23 14.83 1.06
CA ARG A 74 0.62 16.06 1.63
C ARG A 74 -0.52 15.79 2.64
N PHE A 75 -1.12 14.60 2.59
CA PHE A 75 -2.13 14.13 3.55
C PHE A 75 -1.57 13.03 4.47
N TYR A 76 -0.25 12.88 4.50
CA TYR A 76 0.47 11.85 5.27
C TYR A 76 -0.05 10.44 4.97
N ARG A 77 -0.36 10.19 3.69
CA ARG A 77 -0.81 8.90 3.15
C ARG A 77 0.29 8.38 2.24
N HIS A 78 1.09 7.46 2.75
CA HIS A 78 2.07 6.70 1.98
C HIS A 78 1.51 5.33 1.61
N PHE A 79 2.14 4.65 0.64
CA PHE A 79 1.70 3.34 0.12
C PHE A 79 0.18 3.28 0.00
N TYR A 80 -0.36 4.17 -0.85
CA TYR A 80 -1.77 4.48 -0.84
C TYR A 80 -2.45 3.92 -2.08
N ILE A 81 -3.52 3.15 -1.85
CA ILE A 81 -4.35 2.57 -2.92
C ILE A 81 -5.79 3.05 -2.71
N ASN A 82 -6.22 3.96 -3.57
CA ASN A 82 -7.54 4.58 -3.55
C ASN A 82 -8.27 4.34 -4.86
N LYS A 83 -9.54 3.95 -4.74
CA LYS A 83 -10.40 3.73 -5.90
C LYS A 83 -10.96 5.05 -6.42
N SER A 84 -11.50 5.86 -5.52
CA SER A 84 -12.08 7.15 -5.83
C SER A 84 -12.18 8.04 -4.59
N TYR A 85 -12.13 9.35 -4.82
CA TYR A 85 -12.52 10.35 -3.84
C TYR A 85 -13.98 10.76 -4.05
N GLY A 86 -14.69 10.94 -2.94
CA GLY A 86 -16.05 11.51 -2.93
C GLY A 86 -16.27 12.42 -1.72
N GLY A 87 -15.17 12.84 -1.07
CA GLY A 87 -15.16 13.45 0.26
C GLY A 87 -15.13 12.37 1.34
N CYS A 88 -14.79 12.76 2.58
CA CYS A 88 -14.61 11.82 3.69
C CYS A 88 -15.69 10.73 3.78
N PRO A 89 -17.00 11.05 3.67
CA PRO A 89 -18.05 10.04 3.78
C PRO A 89 -18.16 9.09 2.58
N GLN A 90 -17.40 9.25 1.50
CA GLN A 90 -17.48 8.43 0.28
C GLN A 90 -16.11 7.99 -0.24
N ASP A 91 -15.03 8.34 0.46
CA ASP A 91 -13.69 7.90 0.09
C ASP A 91 -13.57 6.39 0.26
N VAL A 92 -13.13 5.73 -0.82
CA VAL A 92 -13.02 4.26 -0.90
C VAL A 92 -11.64 3.84 -1.38
N GLY A 93 -11.11 2.75 -0.80
CA GLY A 93 -9.78 2.26 -1.12
C GLY A 93 -9.46 0.91 -0.51
N TRP A 94 -8.17 0.55 -0.58
CA TRP A 94 -7.67 -0.75 -0.14
C TRP A 94 -6.54 -0.65 0.86
N LEU A 95 -5.65 0.34 0.74
CA LEU A 95 -4.47 0.47 1.59
C LEU A 95 -4.18 1.95 1.87
N ALA A 96 -3.85 2.27 3.11
CA ALA A 96 -3.31 3.55 3.51
C ALA A 96 -2.29 3.39 4.64
N VAL A 97 -1.03 3.73 4.37
CA VAL A 97 -0.01 3.89 5.42
C VAL A 97 -0.05 5.34 5.89
N LYS A 98 -0.60 5.53 7.08
CA LYS A 98 -0.85 6.84 7.69
C LYS A 98 0.27 7.21 8.63
N GLU A 99 0.88 8.37 8.45
CA GLU A 99 1.94 8.87 9.35
C GLU A 99 1.47 10.00 10.27
N SER A 100 0.38 10.68 9.90
CA SER A 100 -0.23 11.74 10.70
C SER A 100 -1.65 12.05 10.22
N ALA A 101 -2.40 12.80 11.02
CA ALA A 101 -3.62 13.50 10.62
C ALA A 101 -3.49 15.03 10.71
N ASN A 102 -2.25 15.55 10.81
CA ASN A 102 -2.00 16.99 10.93
C ASN A 102 -2.09 17.70 9.57
N PHE A 103 -3.27 17.70 8.98
CA PHE A 103 -3.57 18.43 7.75
C PHE A 103 -5.00 18.96 7.77
N THR A 104 -5.22 20.02 6.99
CA THR A 104 -6.52 20.69 6.90
C THR A 104 -7.60 19.73 6.39
N ARG A 105 -8.73 19.65 7.11
CA ARG A 105 -9.89 18.80 6.78
C ARG A 105 -9.56 17.30 6.74
N ALA A 106 -8.67 16.83 7.62
CA ALA A 106 -8.47 15.40 7.85
C ALA A 106 -9.81 14.70 8.16
N CYS A 107 -10.06 13.58 7.49
CA CYS A 107 -11.25 12.77 7.71
C CYS A 107 -11.16 12.08 9.08
N ASP A 108 -12.30 11.68 9.63
CA ASP A 108 -12.29 10.97 10.93
C ASP A 108 -11.54 9.64 10.84
N TRP A 109 -11.60 8.96 9.69
CA TRP A 109 -10.82 7.76 9.45
C TRP A 109 -9.30 8.01 9.39
N ASP A 110 -8.83 9.24 9.13
CA ASP A 110 -7.40 9.57 9.16
C ASP A 110 -6.87 9.67 10.61
N LYS A 111 -7.74 9.88 11.59
CA LYS A 111 -7.39 10.23 12.98
C LYS A 111 -7.18 8.99 13.83
N HIS A 112 -6.02 8.89 14.46
CA HIS A 112 -5.64 7.79 15.34
C HIS A 112 -4.88 8.31 16.55
N SER A 113 -4.88 7.54 17.64
CA SER A 113 -4.15 7.87 18.88
C SER A 113 -2.63 7.71 18.73
N THR A 114 -2.18 6.89 17.77
CA THR A 114 -0.77 6.66 17.46
C THR A 114 -0.55 6.59 15.95
N TYR A 115 0.70 6.84 15.55
CA TYR A 115 1.18 6.75 14.18
C TYR A 115 2.58 6.10 14.16
N PRO A 116 2.99 5.41 13.08
CA PRO A 116 2.21 5.18 11.86
C PRO A 116 1.05 4.18 12.06
N GLN A 117 0.13 4.12 11.10
CA GLN A 117 -0.96 3.15 11.05
C GLN A 117 -1.03 2.51 9.66
N PHE A 118 -1.14 1.18 9.62
CA PHE A 118 -1.25 0.42 8.38
C PHE A 118 -2.71 0.00 8.19
N LEU A 119 -3.49 0.87 7.53
CA LEU A 119 -4.91 0.64 7.31
C LEU A 119 -5.11 -0.16 6.04
N TYR A 120 -6.00 -1.14 6.09
CA TYR A 120 -6.24 -2.00 4.94
C TYR A 120 -7.72 -2.39 4.83
N SER A 121 -8.17 -2.71 3.62
CA SER A 121 -9.51 -3.26 3.45
C SER A 121 -9.55 -4.72 3.91
N ARG A 122 -10.29 -5.00 4.98
CA ARG A 122 -10.28 -6.32 5.63
C ARG A 122 -11.17 -7.38 4.98
N ASN A 123 -12.09 -6.99 4.11
CA ASN A 123 -13.11 -7.90 3.55
C ASN A 123 -12.75 -8.44 2.15
N GLY A 124 -11.46 -8.43 1.79
CA GLY A 124 -10.96 -8.98 0.52
C GLY A 124 -11.34 -8.20 -0.74
N LYS A 125 -11.97 -7.04 -0.60
CA LYS A 125 -12.35 -6.11 -1.70
C LYS A 125 -12.29 -4.66 -1.26
N VAL A 126 -12.55 -3.68 -2.11
CA VAL A 126 -12.58 -2.26 -1.71
C VAL A 126 -13.43 -1.99 -0.46
N THR A 127 -12.97 -1.11 0.42
CA THR A 127 -13.75 -0.62 1.58
C THR A 127 -14.01 0.88 1.48
N LYS A 128 -15.04 1.32 2.20
CA LYS A 128 -15.35 2.72 2.44
C LYS A 128 -14.77 3.11 3.80
N TRP A 129 -13.82 4.04 3.79
CA TRP A 129 -13.03 4.31 4.99
C TRP A 129 -13.86 4.83 6.17
N ASN A 130 -14.88 5.65 5.87
CA ASN A 130 -15.73 6.26 6.88
C ASN A 130 -16.74 5.29 7.53
N ASP A 131 -16.84 4.04 7.05
CA ASP A 131 -17.62 3.01 7.73
C ASP A 131 -16.86 2.48 8.96
N MET A 132 -15.57 2.82 9.13
CA MET A 132 -14.71 2.42 10.25
C MET A 132 -14.51 0.90 10.40
N GLU A 133 -14.94 0.12 9.41
CA GLU A 133 -14.79 -1.33 9.31
C GLU A 133 -13.50 -1.76 8.60
N PHE A 134 -12.49 -0.89 8.50
CA PHE A 134 -11.18 -1.25 7.97
C PHE A 134 -10.35 -2.07 8.97
N GLY A 135 -9.35 -2.79 8.47
CA GLY A 135 -8.37 -3.47 9.30
C GLY A 135 -7.20 -2.57 9.65
N LYS A 136 -6.52 -2.90 10.76
CA LYS A 136 -5.24 -2.31 11.16
C LYS A 136 -4.20 -3.42 11.29
N ALA A 137 -3.13 -3.34 10.52
CA ALA A 137 -2.03 -4.29 10.60
C ALA A 137 -0.99 -3.86 11.64
N ASP A 138 -0.36 -4.84 12.28
CA ASP A 138 0.71 -4.62 13.25
C ASP A 138 2.07 -4.41 12.55
N VAL A 139 2.23 -5.01 11.38
CA VAL A 139 3.49 -5.02 10.60
C VAL A 139 3.19 -4.79 9.13
N LEU A 140 4.03 -3.99 8.47
CA LEU A 140 4.14 -3.90 7.02
C LEU A 140 5.53 -4.41 6.62
N ASN A 141 5.54 -5.47 5.81
CA ASN A 141 6.74 -6.07 5.27
C ASN A 141 6.87 -5.74 3.78
N ILE A 142 8.09 -5.49 3.32
CA ILE A 142 8.44 -5.43 1.90
C ILE A 142 9.50 -6.50 1.67
N TYR A 143 9.14 -7.52 0.91
CA TYR A 143 10.07 -8.58 0.51
C TYR A 143 10.52 -8.32 -0.92
N VAL A 144 11.80 -8.56 -1.18
CA VAL A 144 12.34 -8.61 -2.53
C VAL A 144 12.81 -10.03 -2.79
N GLN A 145 12.24 -10.65 -3.82
CA GLN A 145 12.57 -12.01 -4.24
C GLN A 145 13.26 -11.97 -5.59
N MET A 146 14.49 -12.48 -5.63
CA MET A 146 15.25 -12.65 -6.87
C MET A 146 14.69 -13.82 -7.69
N GLY A 147 14.69 -13.66 -9.01
CA GLY A 147 14.46 -14.73 -9.99
C GLY A 147 15.59 -15.74 -10.04
#